data_AF-A0A524AD42-F1
#
_entry.id   AF-A0A524AD42-F1
#
_cell.length_a   1.000
_cell.length_b   1.000
_cell.length_c   1.000
_cell.angle_alpha   90.00
_cell.angle_beta   90.00
_cell.angle_gamma   90.00
#
_symmetry.space_group_name_H-M   'P 1'
#
loop_
_entity.id
_entity.type
_entity.pdbx_description
1 polymer ?
#
loop_
_entity_poly.entity_id
_entity_poly.type
_entity_poly.pdbx_seq_one_letter_code
_entity_poly.pdbx_strand_id
1 'polypeptide(L)' 'MSYTVTLIPGDGIGPEVTRAMQRVVEAVAALSGFELDWEVHQAGQAVVERYGTALPDH' A
#
# COMPACT_ATOMS: atom_id res chain seq x y z
N MET A 1 -3.82 -19.74 3.00
CA MET A 1 -2.44 -19.25 2.73
C MET A 1 -2.52 -17.74 2.77
N SER A 2 -1.54 -17.07 3.39
CA SER A 2 -1.50 -15.61 3.45
C SER A 2 -0.35 -15.08 2.59
N TYR A 3 -0.58 -13.96 1.90
CA TYR A 3 0.42 -13.25 1.12
C TYR A 3 0.67 -11.87 1.73
N THR A 4 1.92 -11.59 2.09
CA THR A 4 2.32 -10.25 2.51
C THR A 4 2.53 -9.37 1.29
N VAL A 5 1.87 -8.21 1.27
CA VAL A 5 1.94 -7.23 0.19
C VAL A 5 2.34 -5.89 0.76
N THR A 6 3.49 -5.38 0.32
CA THR A 6 3.91 -4.02 0.62
C THR A 6 3.06 -3.02 -0.15
N LEU A 7 2.32 -2.18 0.57
CA LEU A 7 1.50 -1.11 0.01
C LEU A 7 2.15 0.25 0.25
N ILE A 8 2.46 0.95 -0.84
CA ILE A 8 2.90 2.34 -0.81
C ILE A 8 1.75 3.21 -1.36
N PRO A 9 1.03 3.96 -0.51
CA PRO A 9 -0.11 4.78 -0.96
C PRO A 9 0.29 5.93 -1.89
N GLY A 10 1.53 6.42 -1.77
CA GLY A 10 2.05 7.55 -2.55
C GLY A 10 1.38 8.88 -2.22
N ASP A 11 1.49 9.84 -3.14
CA ASP A 11 1.01 11.22 -2.97
C ASP A 11 -0.19 11.54 -3.89
N GLY A 12 -0.73 12.76 -3.73
CA GLY A 12 -1.83 13.26 -4.56
C GLY A 12 -3.08 12.39 -4.40
N ILE A 13 -3.57 11.83 -5.51
CA ILE A 13 -4.73 10.92 -5.50
C ILE A 13 -4.37 9.49 -5.05
N GLY A 14 -3.08 9.18 -4.88
CA GLY A 14 -2.55 7.85 -4.54
C GLY A 14 -3.29 7.17 -3.39
N PRO A 15 -3.44 7.81 -2.20
CA PRO A 15 -4.16 7.23 -1.07
C PRO A 15 -5.63 6.90 -1.36
N GLU A 16 -6.30 7.66 -2.23
CA GLU A 16 -7.70 7.40 -2.58
C GLU A 16 -7.84 6.21 -3.53
N VAL A 17 -7.00 6.15 -4.56
CA VAL A 17 -7.05 5.07 -5.56
C VAL A 17 -6.53 3.75 -4.99
N THR A 18 -5.52 3.78 -4.13
CA THR A 18 -4.99 2.57 -3.46
C THR A 18 -6.00 1.98 -2.48
N ARG A 19 -6.71 2.81 -1.69
CA ARG A 19 -7.84 2.33 -0.87
C ARG A 19 -8.95 1.71 -1.71
N ALA A 20 -9.23 2.26 -2.89
CA ALA A 20 -10.21 1.67 -3.80
C ALA A 20 -9.75 0.32 -4.36
N MET A 21 -8.46 0.22 -4.72
CA MET A 21 -7.83 -1.02 -5.17
C MET A 21 -7.86 -2.10 -4.08
N GLN A 22 -7.49 -1.78 -2.84
CA GLN A 22 -7.49 -2.75 -1.72
C GLN A 22 -8.84 -3.46 -1.59
N ARG A 23 -9.96 -2.72 -1.64
CA ARG A 23 -11.31 -3.33 -1.59
C ARG A 23 -11.57 -4.36 -2.68
N VAL A 24 -11.07 -4.12 -3.89
CA VAL A 24 -11.21 -5.05 -5.01
C VAL A 24 -10.35 -6.29 -4.79
N VAL A 25 -9.10 -6.11 -4.38
CA VAL A 25 -8.16 -7.22 -4.17
C VAL A 25 -8.60 -8.08 -2.98
N GLU A 26 -9.09 -7.49 -1.89
CA GLU A 26 -9.65 -8.20 -0.75
C GLU A 26 -10.88 -9.03 -1.12
N ALA A 27 -11.77 -8.50 -1.98
CA ALA A 27 -12.90 -9.26 -2.50
C ALA A 27 -12.44 -10.48 -3.32
N VAL A 28 -11.41 -10.32 -4.15
CA VAL A 28 -10.82 -11.43 -4.92
C VAL A 28 -10.16 -12.45 -4.00
N ALA A 29 -9.44 -12.01 -2.98
CA ALA A 29 -8.79 -12.89 -1.99
C ALA A 29 -9.83 -13.76 -1.27
N ALA A 30 -10.92 -13.15 -0.81
CA ALA A 30 -12.03 -13.85 -0.16
C ALA A 30 -12.67 -14.91 -1.08
N LEU A 31 -12.86 -14.60 -2.36
CA LEU A 31 -13.41 -15.55 -3.36
C LEU A 31 -12.43 -16.67 -3.73
N SER A 32 -11.13 -16.43 -3.59
CA SER A 32 -10.07 -17.35 -3.99
C SER A 32 -9.54 -18.22 -2.84
N GLY A 33 -9.98 -17.98 -1.60
CA GLY A 33 -9.59 -18.76 -0.43
C GLY A 33 -8.19 -18.47 0.10
N PHE A 34 -7.67 -17.25 -0.11
CA PHE A 34 -6.41 -16.80 0.48
C PHE A 34 -6.59 -15.48 1.25
N GLU A 35 -5.62 -15.17 2.09
CA GLU A 35 -5.59 -13.95 2.90
C GLU A 35 -4.49 -13.01 2.41
N LEU A 36 -4.63 -11.73 2.73
CA LEU A 36 -3.66 -10.68 2.45
C LEU A 36 -3.21 -10.06 3.77
N ASP A 37 -1.91 -9.86 3.89
CA ASP A 37 -1.29 -9.09 4.96
C ASP A 37 -0.70 -7.81 4.36
N TRP A 38 -1.26 -6.66 4.73
CA TRP A 38 -0.86 -5.38 4.17
C TRP A 38 0.26 -4.75 5.00
N GLU A 39 1.46 -4.71 4.42
CA GLU A 39 2.59 -3.98 4.99
C GLU A 39 2.62 -2.57 4.40
N VAL A 40 2.10 -1.59 5.15
CA VAL A 40 1.97 -0.22 4.62
C VAL A 40 3.22 0.61 4.90
N HIS A 41 3.83 1.11 3.82
CA HIS A 41 5.01 1.98 3.86
C HIS A 41 4.75 3.32 3.18
N GLN A 42 5.53 4.33 3.55
CA GLN A 42 5.40 5.68 3.01
C GLN A 42 6.59 6.01 2.12
N ALA A 43 6.31 6.32 0.85
CA ALA A 43 7.29 6.82 -0.10
C ALA A 43 6.61 7.84 -1.02
N GLY A 44 7.41 8.75 -1.57
CA GLY A 44 6.93 9.87 -2.38
C GLY A 44 7.34 11.24 -1.83
N GLN A 45 6.75 12.29 -2.39
CA GLN A 45 7.05 13.68 -2.05
C GLN A 45 6.72 14.01 -0.59
N ALA A 46 5.62 13.48 -0.05
CA ALA A 46 5.15 13.80 1.31
C ALA A 46 6.14 13.40 2.41
N VAL A 47 7.05 12.47 2.12
CA VAL A 47 8.04 11.99 3.09
C VAL A 47 9.41 12.65 2.94
N VAL A 48 9.64 13.42 1.87
CA VAL A 48 10.93 14.08 1.60
C VAL A 48 11.28 15.08 2.69
N GLU A 49 10.32 15.89 3.13
CA GLU A 49 10.56 16.89 4.20
C GLU A 49 11.03 16.22 5.49
N ARG A 50 10.52 15.02 5.79
CA ARG A 50 10.82 14.29 7.01
C ARG A 50 12.11 13.48 6.95
N TYR A 51 12.38 12.82 5.82
CA TYR A 51 13.49 11.86 5.71
C TYR A 51 14.59 12.28 4.74
N GLY A 52 14.47 13.43 4.08
CA GLY A 52 15.46 13.93 3.12
C GLY A 52 15.52 13.15 1.79
N THR A 53 14.66 12.16 1.61
CA THR A 53 14.57 11.32 0.40
C THR A 53 13.11 10.93 0.14
N ALA A 54 12.77 10.70 -1.12
CA ALA A 54 11.45 10.21 -1.52
C ALA A 54 11.30 8.69 -1.30
N LEU A 55 12.40 7.98 -1.06
CA LEU A 55 12.43 6.54 -0.80
C LEU A 55 13.27 6.28 0.47
N PRO A 56 12.63 6.27 1.64
CA PRO A 56 13.31 5.92 2.90
C PRO A 56 13.70 4.44 2.96
N ASP A 57 14.70 4.11 3.79
CA ASP A 57 15.21 2.72 3.95
C ASP A 57 14.36 1.82 4.87
N HIS A 58 13.30 2.36 5.47
CA HIS A 58 12.46 1.69 6.48
C HIS A 58 11.09 1.32 5.93
#